data_AF-A0A2D7JTH0-F1
#
_entry.id   AF-A0A2D7JTH0-F1
#
_cell.length_a   1.000
_cell.length_b   1.000
_cell.length_c   1.000
_cell.angle_alpha   90.00
_cell.angle_beta   90.00
_cell.angle_gamma   90.00
#
_symmetry.space_group_name_H-M   'P 1'
#
loop_
_entity.id
_entity.type
_entity.pdbx_description
1 polymer ?
#
loop_
_entity_poly.entity_id
_entity_poly.type
_entity_poly.pdbx_seq_one_letter_code
_entity_poly.pdbx_strand_id
1 'polypeptide(L)'
;MPLEPSRGLYLYLEILNVAYNDAIVTDDEAQILHVLSRSLGVAPSDTAECRSVVRGEVQSPFDDDDTYAGHHMGDVTTYQSALIAALDDDIISEDEWAMLDHLRKIIGVQEDQHALIEEAIRAMSEIDEQGQRRIERLERFLTVCPYR
;
A
#
# COMPACT_ATOMS: atom_id res chain seq x y z
N MET A 1 -0.23 -9.00 -23.88
CA MET A 1 -1.54 -8.36 -24.14
C MET A 1 -1.45 -7.01 -23.46
N PRO A 2 -2.01 -5.93 -24.03
CA PRO A 2 -1.99 -4.65 -23.34
C PRO A 2 -2.72 -4.78 -21.99
N LEU A 3 -2.20 -4.09 -20.97
CA LEU A 3 -2.85 -3.95 -19.66
C LEU A 3 -4.30 -3.47 -19.81
N GLU A 4 -5.25 -4.21 -19.23
CA GLU A 4 -6.64 -3.76 -19.16
C GLU A 4 -6.79 -2.75 -18.01
N PRO A 5 -7.21 -1.50 -18.27
CA PRO A 5 -7.33 -0.49 -17.23
C PRO A 5 -8.42 -0.91 -16.25
N SER A 6 -8.01 -1.07 -14.99
CA SER A 6 -8.88 -1.35 -13.86
C SER A 6 -8.44 -0.52 -12.66
N ARG A 7 -9.36 -0.28 -11.73
CA ARG A 7 -9.04 0.49 -10.53
C ARG A 7 -7.94 -0.17 -9.69
N GLY A 8 -7.98 -1.49 -9.54
CA GLY A 8 -6.95 -2.21 -8.79
C GLY A 8 -5.57 -2.03 -9.40
N LEU A 9 -5.48 -2.07 -10.73
CA LEU A 9 -4.26 -1.83 -11.47
C LEU A 9 -3.78 -0.38 -11.34
N TYR A 10 -4.70 0.60 -11.38
CA TYR A 10 -4.37 2.02 -11.18
C TYR A 10 -3.77 2.26 -9.79
N LEU A 11 -4.43 1.80 -8.72
CA LEU A 11 -3.91 1.92 -7.36
C LEU A 11 -2.55 1.25 -7.21
N TYR A 12 -2.37 0.07 -7.80
CA TYR A 12 -1.10 -0.63 -7.76
C TYR A 12 0.01 0.14 -8.48
N LEU A 13 -0.26 0.72 -9.66
CA LEU A 13 0.70 1.55 -10.40
C LEU A 13 1.10 2.80 -9.63
N GLU A 14 0.15 3.47 -8.98
CA GLU A 14 0.43 4.64 -8.15
C GLU A 14 1.39 4.32 -7.02
N ILE A 15 1.19 3.20 -6.31
CA ILE A 15 2.11 2.78 -5.25
C ILE A 15 3.45 2.34 -5.82
N LEU A 16 3.43 1.65 -6.96
CA LEU A 16 4.65 1.23 -7.64
C LEU A 16 5.50 2.42 -8.11
N ASN A 17 4.87 3.53 -8.54
CA ASN A 17 5.56 4.79 -8.85
C ASN A 17 6.29 5.35 -7.63
N VAL A 18 5.67 5.28 -6.45
CA VAL A 18 6.30 5.73 -5.20
C VAL A 18 7.48 4.84 -4.82
N ALA A 19 7.32 3.50 -4.89
CA ALA A 19 8.39 2.54 -4.65
C ALA A 19 9.57 2.67 -5.64
N TYR A 20 9.34 3.21 -6.84
CA TYR A 20 10.38 3.39 -7.84
C TYR A 20 11.01 4.78 -7.83
N ASN A 21 10.62 5.64 -6.89
CA ASN A 21 11.10 7.02 -6.84
C ASN A 21 12.64 7.10 -6.66
N ASP A 22 13.22 6.15 -5.92
CA ASP A 22 14.67 6.01 -5.73
C ASP A 22 15.33 5.04 -6.74
N ALA A 23 14.53 4.49 -7.67
CA ALA A 23 14.88 3.47 -8.65
C ALA A 23 15.32 2.10 -8.10
N ILE A 24 15.14 1.82 -6.81
CA ILE A 24 15.52 0.56 -6.15
C ILE A 24 14.34 0.06 -5.31
N VAL A 25 13.71 -1.04 -5.74
CA VAL A 25 12.72 -1.73 -4.90
C VAL A 25 13.43 -2.76 -4.03
N THR A 26 13.38 -2.56 -2.72
CA THR A 26 13.89 -3.45 -1.66
C THR A 26 12.95 -4.63 -1.42
N ASP A 27 13.42 -5.63 -0.66
CA ASP A 27 12.63 -6.83 -0.35
C ASP A 27 11.38 -6.48 0.49
N ASP A 28 11.49 -5.52 1.41
CA ASP A 28 10.40 -5.08 2.28
C ASP A 28 9.32 -4.33 1.46
N GLU A 29 9.73 -3.45 0.54
CA GLU A 29 8.79 -2.80 -0.38
C GLU A 29 8.12 -3.80 -1.33
N ALA A 30 8.87 -4.80 -1.79
CA ALA A 30 8.33 -5.87 -2.62
C ALA A 30 7.27 -6.70 -1.86
N GLN A 31 7.40 -6.85 -0.55
CA GLN A 31 6.40 -7.51 0.30
C GLN A 31 5.09 -6.70 0.36
N ILE A 32 5.17 -5.38 0.57
CA ILE A 32 3.99 -4.50 0.53
C ILE A 32 3.33 -4.55 -0.85
N LEU A 33 4.12 -4.40 -1.92
CA LEU A 33 3.62 -4.50 -3.30
C LEU A 33 2.96 -5.86 -3.58
N HIS A 34 3.52 -6.95 -3.04
CA HIS A 34 2.94 -8.28 -3.19
C HIS A 34 1.56 -8.36 -2.52
N VAL A 35 1.43 -7.89 -1.28
CA VAL A 35 0.15 -7.87 -0.55
C VAL A 35 -0.88 -6.99 -1.24
N LEU A 36 -0.46 -5.83 -1.75
CA LEU A 36 -1.31 -4.92 -2.53
C LEU A 36 -1.78 -5.56 -3.83
N SER A 37 -0.90 -6.19 -4.59
CA SER A 37 -1.27 -6.85 -5.85
C SER A 37 -2.37 -7.90 -5.64
N ARG A 38 -2.28 -8.66 -4.55
CA ARG A 38 -3.28 -9.67 -4.19
C ARG A 38 -4.60 -9.05 -3.71
N SER A 39 -4.53 -7.99 -2.91
CA SER A 39 -5.71 -7.31 -2.36
C SER A 39 -6.49 -6.56 -3.44
N LEU A 40 -5.78 -5.98 -4.41
CA LEU A 40 -6.32 -5.24 -5.54
C LEU A 40 -6.71 -6.13 -6.72
N GLY A 41 -6.39 -7.43 -6.67
CA GLY A 41 -6.73 -8.40 -7.72
C GLY A 41 -5.88 -8.27 -8.99
N VAL A 42 -4.65 -7.73 -8.88
CA VAL A 42 -3.71 -7.57 -10.00
C VAL A 42 -3.00 -8.89 -10.27
N ALA A 43 -3.04 -9.37 -11.52
CA ALA A 43 -2.38 -10.63 -11.89
C ALA A 43 -0.85 -10.48 -11.88
N PRO A 44 -0.08 -11.54 -11.57
CA PRO A 44 1.38 -11.48 -11.61
C PRO A 44 1.95 -11.08 -12.99
N SER A 45 1.28 -11.45 -14.08
CA SER A 45 1.61 -11.00 -15.45
C SER A 45 1.57 -9.48 -15.58
N ASP A 46 0.56 -8.87 -14.95
CA ASP A 46 0.25 -7.46 -15.09
C ASP A 46 1.20 -6.63 -14.23
N THR A 47 1.62 -7.15 -13.06
CA THR A 47 2.65 -6.51 -12.24
C THR A 47 3.99 -6.35 -12.97
N ALA A 48 4.33 -7.28 -13.87
CA ALA A 48 5.54 -7.18 -14.68
C ALA A 48 5.45 -6.05 -15.70
N GLU A 49 4.29 -5.91 -16.34
CA GLU A 49 4.03 -4.84 -17.29
C GLU A 49 3.92 -3.48 -16.59
N CYS A 50 3.37 -3.42 -15.38
CA CYS A 50 3.36 -2.23 -14.53
C CYS A 50 4.78 -1.71 -14.26
N ARG A 51 5.74 -2.61 -13.99
CA ARG A 51 7.15 -2.19 -13.81
C ARG A 51 7.72 -1.57 -15.09
N SER A 52 7.39 -2.10 -16.26
CA SER A 52 7.79 -1.49 -17.53
C SER A 52 7.14 -0.13 -17.77
N VAL A 53 5.90 0.07 -17.31
CA VAL A 53 5.25 1.40 -17.34
C VAL A 53 6.00 2.40 -16.46
N VAL A 54 6.28 2.06 -15.20
CA VAL A 54 6.96 2.96 -14.26
C VAL A 54 8.40 3.27 -14.69
N ARG A 55 9.06 2.34 -15.39
CA ARG A 55 10.38 2.55 -16.01
C ARG A 55 10.35 3.40 -17.28
N GLY A 56 9.17 3.76 -17.79
CA GLY A 56 8.99 4.49 -19.04
C GLY A 56 9.26 3.65 -20.30
N GLU A 57 9.32 2.32 -20.18
CA GLU A 57 9.49 1.40 -21.32
C GLU A 57 8.18 1.19 -22.09
N VAL A 58 7.05 1.30 -21.38
CA VAL A 58 5.69 1.12 -21.90
C VAL A 58 4.84 2.34 -21.51
N GLN A 59 3.95 2.77 -22.39
CA GLN A 59 3.01 3.85 -22.08
C GLN A 59 1.98 3.38 -21.05
N SER A 60 1.68 4.22 -20.05
CA SER A 60 0.62 3.95 -19.09
C SER A 60 -0.72 3.69 -19.80
N PRO A 61 -1.49 2.66 -19.40
CA PRO A 61 -2.83 2.43 -19.92
C PRO A 61 -3.86 3.41 -19.34
N PHE A 62 -3.46 4.27 -18.40
CA PHE A 62 -4.27 5.28 -17.76
C PHE A 62 -3.88 6.67 -18.27
N ASP A 63 -4.88 7.49 -18.58
CA ASP A 63 -4.72 8.92 -18.80
C ASP A 63 -4.60 9.64 -17.43
N ASP A 64 -4.06 10.86 -17.41
CA ASP A 64 -3.78 11.66 -16.18
C ASP A 64 -5.03 12.07 -15.35
N ASP A 65 -6.19 11.47 -15.61
CA ASP A 65 -7.43 11.75 -14.88
C ASP A 65 -7.55 10.83 -13.66
N ASP A 66 -7.75 11.43 -12.47
CA ASP A 66 -7.95 10.77 -11.16
C ASP A 66 -9.29 10.00 -11.05
N THR A 67 -9.84 9.53 -12.18
CA THR A 67 -11.15 8.85 -12.26
C THR A 67 -11.20 7.58 -11.40
N TYR A 68 -10.05 6.97 -11.11
CA TYR A 68 -9.93 5.75 -10.33
C TYR A 68 -9.58 5.99 -8.85
N ALA A 69 -9.29 7.24 -8.47
CA ALA A 69 -9.04 7.65 -7.10
C ALA A 69 -10.35 7.78 -6.30
N GLY A 70 -10.23 7.96 -4.99
CA GLY A 70 -11.34 8.10 -4.06
C GLY A 70 -11.76 6.80 -3.38
N HIS A 71 -12.74 6.94 -2.50
CA HIS A 71 -13.08 5.93 -1.49
C HIS A 71 -14.12 4.92 -1.95
N HIS A 72 -13.73 3.65 -2.03
CA HIS A 72 -14.56 2.51 -2.42
C HIS A 72 -14.60 1.42 -1.33
N MET A 73 -15.62 0.57 -1.44
CA MET A 73 -15.76 -0.60 -0.56
C MET A 73 -14.58 -1.56 -0.74
N GLY A 74 -13.92 -1.92 0.37
CA GLY A 74 -12.73 -2.80 0.37
C GLY A 74 -11.40 -2.05 0.43
N ASP A 75 -11.39 -0.72 0.27
CA ASP A 75 -10.16 0.08 0.35
C ASP A 75 -9.55 0.08 1.75
N VAL A 76 -10.40 0.23 2.77
CA VAL A 76 -9.97 0.16 4.18
C VAL A 76 -9.29 -1.17 4.47
N THR A 77 -9.83 -2.27 3.95
CA THR A 77 -9.25 -3.62 4.11
C THR A 77 -7.94 -3.77 3.32
N THR A 78 -7.84 -3.17 2.14
CA THR A 78 -6.62 -3.16 1.33
C THR A 78 -5.50 -2.40 2.05
N TYR A 79 -5.81 -1.21 2.56
CA TYR A 79 -4.88 -0.40 3.35
C TYR A 79 -4.46 -1.11 4.65
N GLN A 80 -5.42 -1.68 5.39
CA GLN A 80 -5.12 -2.49 6.56
C GLN A 80 -4.16 -3.64 6.24
N SER A 81 -4.37 -4.37 5.14
CA SER A 81 -3.53 -5.49 4.75
C SER A 81 -2.10 -5.03 4.44
N ALA A 82 -1.95 -3.90 3.74
CA ALA A 82 -0.65 -3.30 3.44
C ALA A 82 0.06 -2.80 4.70
N LEU A 83 -0.68 -2.16 5.61
CA LEU A 83 -0.14 -1.68 6.88
C LEU A 83 0.34 -2.84 7.76
N ILE A 84 -0.41 -3.94 7.83
CA ILE A 84 0.01 -5.15 8.56
C ILE A 84 1.30 -5.72 7.95
N ALA A 85 1.41 -5.75 6.61
CA ALA A 85 2.61 -6.24 5.93
C ALA A 85 3.86 -5.44 6.32
N ALA A 86 3.76 -4.11 6.35
CA ALA A 86 4.85 -3.24 6.80
C ALA A 86 5.16 -3.41 8.30
N LEU A 87 4.13 -3.63 9.14
CA LEU A 87 4.30 -3.83 10.58
C LEU A 87 4.93 -5.18 10.92
N ASP A 88 4.79 -6.18 10.06
CA ASP A 88 5.45 -7.48 10.21
C ASP A 88 6.98 -7.37 10.07
N ASP A 89 7.45 -6.40 9.29
CA ASP A 89 8.87 -6.16 9.03
C ASP A 89 9.59 -5.48 10.21
N ASP A 90 10.91 -5.69 10.33
CA ASP A 90 11.62 -5.30 11.55
C ASP A 90 11.71 -3.78 11.77
N ILE A 91 11.80 -3.05 10.66
CA ILE A 91 11.88 -1.59 10.59
C ILE A 91 11.07 -1.13 9.38
N ILE A 92 10.14 -0.19 9.58
CA ILE A 92 9.47 0.50 8.46
C ILE A 92 10.37 1.63 7.96
N SER A 93 10.82 1.53 6.73
CA SER A 93 11.66 2.48 6.00
C SER A 93 10.87 3.64 5.39
N GLU A 94 11.53 4.78 5.13
CA GLU A 94 10.91 6.01 4.59
C GLU A 94 10.12 5.78 3.29
N ASP A 95 10.53 4.84 2.45
CA ASP A 95 9.84 4.53 1.20
C ASP A 95 8.56 3.71 1.43
N GLU A 96 8.56 2.78 2.39
CA GLU A 96 7.35 2.07 2.82
C GLU A 96 6.33 3.02 3.44
N TRP A 97 6.80 4.01 4.19
CA TRP A 97 5.98 5.11 4.68
C TRP A 97 5.34 5.89 3.56
N ALA A 98 6.14 6.29 2.56
CA ALA A 98 5.65 7.05 1.41
C ALA A 98 4.59 6.25 0.64
N MET A 99 4.79 4.93 0.46
CA MET A 99 3.82 4.05 -0.18
C MET A 99 2.49 3.98 0.59
N LEU A 100 2.54 3.75 1.91
CA LEU A 100 1.33 3.65 2.73
C LEU A 100 0.59 5.00 2.81
N ASP A 101 1.31 6.11 2.97
CA ASP A 101 0.71 7.43 3.01
C ASP A 101 0.09 7.82 1.65
N HIS A 102 0.75 7.50 0.53
CA HIS A 102 0.20 7.72 -0.80
C HIS A 102 -1.06 6.89 -1.03
N LEU A 103 -1.05 5.61 -0.66
CA LEU A 103 -2.23 4.73 -0.74
C LEU A 103 -3.39 5.31 0.07
N ARG A 104 -3.13 5.71 1.31
CA ARG A 104 -4.11 6.32 2.21
C ARG A 104 -4.77 7.53 1.57
N LYS A 105 -3.97 8.41 0.96
CA LYS A 105 -4.43 9.64 0.29
C LYS A 105 -5.27 9.34 -0.95
N ILE A 106 -4.82 8.42 -1.81
CA ILE A 106 -5.52 8.09 -3.05
C ILE A 106 -6.89 7.47 -2.78
N ILE A 107 -6.97 6.52 -1.86
CA ILE A 107 -8.25 5.86 -1.51
C ILE A 107 -9.10 6.70 -0.54
N GLY A 108 -8.56 7.82 -0.05
CA GLY A 108 -9.25 8.73 0.86
C GLY A 108 -9.70 8.09 2.16
N VAL A 109 -8.83 7.31 2.82
CA VAL A 109 -9.12 6.77 4.17
C VAL A 109 -9.35 7.93 5.12
N GLN A 110 -10.46 7.88 5.86
CA GLN A 110 -10.83 8.89 6.86
C GLN A 110 -10.19 8.61 8.24
N GLU A 111 -10.22 9.59 9.14
CA GLU A 111 -9.57 9.51 10.46
C GLU A 111 -10.19 8.42 11.33
N ASP A 112 -11.52 8.36 11.34
CA ASP A 112 -12.29 7.33 12.03
C ASP A 112 -12.01 5.94 11.46
N GLN A 113 -11.86 5.82 10.14
CA GLN A 113 -11.50 4.57 9.50
C GLN A 113 -10.07 4.14 9.85
N HIS A 114 -9.14 5.08 9.89
CA HIS A 114 -7.76 4.83 10.30
C HIS A 114 -7.70 4.38 11.76
N ALA A 115 -8.41 5.08 12.66
CA ALA A 115 -8.52 4.70 14.07
C ALA A 115 -9.12 3.29 14.24
N LEU A 116 -10.15 2.92 13.47
CA LEU A 116 -10.71 1.57 13.50
C LEU A 116 -9.70 0.50 13.05
N ILE A 117 -8.87 0.81 12.06
CA ILE A 117 -7.80 -0.09 11.61
C ILE A 117 -6.75 -0.25 12.72
N GLU A 118 -6.36 0.83 13.39
CA GLU A 118 -5.43 0.79 14.52
C GLU A 118 -5.99 -0.08 15.66
N GLU A 119 -7.26 0.11 16.03
CA GLU A 119 -7.93 -0.70 17.05
C GLU A 119 -7.97 -2.18 16.64
N ALA A 120 -8.26 -2.48 15.38
CA ALA A 120 -8.27 -3.85 14.87
C ALA A 120 -6.88 -4.50 14.95
N ILE A 121 -5.82 -3.76 14.59
CA ILE A 121 -4.43 -4.25 14.68
C ILE A 121 -4.05 -4.48 16.15
N ARG A 122 -4.41 -3.56 17.05
CA ARG A 122 -4.18 -3.72 18.51
C ARG A 122 -4.92 -4.93 19.07
N ALA A 123 -6.16 -5.18 18.65
CA ALA A 123 -6.93 -6.34 19.08
C ALA A 123 -6.33 -7.68 18.59
N MET A 124 -5.73 -7.70 17.39
CA MET A 124 -5.04 -8.89 16.87
C MET A 124 -3.74 -9.21 17.63
N SER A 125 -3.15 -8.24 18.31
CA SER A 125 -1.88 -8.39 19.01
C SER A 125 -1.97 -9.10 20.36
N GLU A 126 -3.15 -9.21 20.97
CA GLU A 126 -3.30 -9.86 22.28
C GLU A 126 -3.03 -11.38 22.25
N ILE A 127 -2.71 -11.93 21.07
CA ILE A 127 -2.75 -13.36 20.78
C ILE A 127 -1.33 -13.99 20.74
N ASP A 128 -0.25 -13.23 20.46
CA ASP A 128 1.13 -13.77 20.42
C ASP A 128 2.26 -12.71 20.60
N GLU A 129 3.53 -13.17 20.69
CA GLU A 129 4.73 -12.31 20.80
C GLU A 129 5.01 -11.43 19.56
N GLN A 130 4.56 -11.83 18.36
CA GLN A 130 4.64 -11.02 17.14
C GLN A 130 3.64 -9.88 17.18
N GLY A 131 2.46 -10.10 17.75
CA GLY A 131 1.45 -9.09 18.04
C GLY A 131 2.03 -7.91 18.81
N GLN A 132 2.70 -8.19 19.94
CA GLN A 132 3.28 -7.14 20.78
C GLN A 132 4.28 -6.28 20.00
N ARG A 133 5.10 -6.89 19.13
CA ARG A 133 6.03 -6.17 18.24
C ARG A 133 5.30 -5.31 17.21
N ARG A 134 4.19 -5.80 16.64
CA ARG A 134 3.33 -5.01 15.74
C ARG A 134 2.79 -3.76 16.43
N ILE A 135 2.38 -3.84 17.70
CA ILE A 135 1.90 -2.64 18.43
C ILE A 135 3.03 -1.63 18.62
N GLU A 136 4.20 -2.04 19.07
CA GLU A 136 5.33 -1.11 19.27
C GLU A 136 5.71 -0.40 17.96
N ARG A 137 5.65 -1.14 16.84
CA ARG A 137 5.87 -0.59 15.51
C ARG A 137 4.72 0.32 15.06
N LEU A 138 3.48 -0.02 15.37
CA LEU A 138 2.32 0.85 15.10
C LEU A 138 2.40 2.17 15.88
N GLU A 139 2.90 2.16 17.11
CA GLU A 139 3.06 3.40 17.89
C GLU A 139 4.15 4.30 17.33
N ARG A 140 5.26 3.70 16.86
CA ARG A 140 6.24 4.42 16.03
C ARG A 140 5.59 4.92 14.75
N PHE A 141 4.69 4.11 14.16
CA PHE A 141 3.99 4.45 12.93
C PHE A 141 3.22 5.78 13.08
N LEU A 142 2.39 5.83 14.12
CA LEU A 142 1.54 6.98 14.44
C LEU A 142 2.32 8.23 14.86
N THR A 143 3.52 8.04 15.43
CA THR A 143 4.37 9.16 15.85
C THR A 143 4.97 9.91 14.65
N VAL A 144 5.33 9.20 13.58
CA VAL A 144 5.94 9.80 12.37
C VAL A 144 4.88 10.25 11.36
N CYS A 145 3.74 9.54 11.26
CA CYS A 145 2.59 9.94 10.46
C CYS A 145 1.38 10.29 11.33
N PRO A 146 1.38 11.46 12.01
CA PRO A 146 0.18 11.92 12.68
C PRO A 146 -0.91 12.17 11.63
N TYR A 147 -2.13 11.72 11.92
CA TYR A 147 -3.30 12.10 11.15
C TYR A 147 -3.45 13.63 11.22
N ARG A 148 -3.33 14.32 10.09
CA ARG A 148 -3.34 15.79 9.98
C ARG A 148 -4.17 16.24 8.80
#